data_AF-A0A838U519-F1
#
_entry.id   AF-A0A838U519-F1
#
_cell.length_a   1.000
_cell.length_b   1.000
_cell.length_c   1.000
_cell.angle_alpha   90.00
_cell.angle_beta   90.00
_cell.angle_gamma   90.00
#
_symmetry.space_group_name_H-M   'P 1'
#
loop_
_entity.id
_entity.type
_entity.pdbx_description
1 polymer ?
#
loop_
_entity_poly.entity_id
_entity_poly.type
_entity_poly.pdbx_seq_one_letter_code
_entity_poly.pdbx_strand_id
1 'polypeptide(L)'
;MNDAVSKLSEEARIKLKYKDWEVEITCTEDKVKHVVENVLSGIDIASLSNTSGNNEIQKLREELDYLKSKYETNSNTNHFNQRRNGISLKELTKNGNTCRSLIEKIFYEKYFESEKLLGEVHEEISRMGYNYDRTAVSHSLTDMVREGILTRVGTLRNYRYIQKKPLFEK
;
A
#
# COMPACT_ATOMS: atom_id res chain seq x y z
N MET A 1 19.84 37.20 44.59
CA MET A 1 21.24 37.23 44.13
C MET A 1 21.51 35.83 43.59
N ASN A 2 21.78 35.75 42.28
CA ASN A 2 21.68 34.53 41.48
C ASN A 2 22.96 33.69 41.59
N ASP A 3 22.81 32.45 42.04
CA ASP A 3 23.80 31.39 41.85
C ASP A 3 23.63 30.81 40.43
N ALA A 4 24.40 31.33 39.48
CA ALA A 4 24.53 30.76 38.14
C ALA A 4 26.01 30.44 37.91
N VAL A 5 26.47 29.37 38.55
CA VAL A 5 27.81 28.82 38.33
C VAL A 5 27.80 28.02 37.03
N SER A 6 28.54 28.57 36.07
CA SER A 6 29.05 28.01 34.82
C SER A 6 29.12 26.49 34.78
N LYS A 7 28.29 25.87 33.95
CA LYS A 7 28.56 24.57 33.35
C LYS A 7 28.61 24.80 31.84
N LEU A 8 29.81 25.01 31.29
CA LEU A 8 30.00 24.96 29.84
C LEU A 8 29.62 23.53 29.44
N SER A 9 28.49 23.38 28.76
CA SER A 9 28.13 22.14 28.09
C SER A 9 29.11 21.92 26.95
N GLU A 10 30.05 20.99 27.13
CA GLU A 10 30.91 20.51 26.05
C GLU A 10 30.01 19.74 25.05
N GLU A 11 29.64 20.41 23.96
CA GLU A 11 28.83 19.83 22.90
C GLU A 11 29.74 19.06 21.93
N ALA A 12 29.45 17.76 21.74
CA ALA A 12 30.16 16.93 20.78
C ALA A 12 29.45 16.98 19.42
N ARG A 13 30.23 17.21 18.35
CA ARG A 13 29.74 17.17 16.96
C ARG A 13 30.27 15.92 16.28
N ILE A 14 29.35 15.07 15.82
CA ILE A 14 29.67 13.80 15.18
C ILE A 14 29.17 13.84 13.75
N LYS A 15 30.08 13.63 12.80
CA LYS A 15 29.79 13.60 11.36
C LYS A 15 29.92 12.18 10.84
N LEU A 16 28.81 11.61 10.37
CA LEU A 16 28.75 10.24 9.84
C LEU A 16 28.56 10.31 8.33
N LYS A 17 29.42 9.60 7.57
CA LYS A 17 29.38 9.53 6.11
C LYS A 17 29.36 8.08 5.64
N TYR A 18 28.37 7.74 4.82
CA TYR A 18 28.29 6.43 4.15
C TYR A 18 27.81 6.59 2.69
N LYS A 19 28.69 6.25 1.74
CA LYS A 19 28.50 6.48 0.29
C LYS A 19 28.14 7.94 0.00
N ASP A 20 26.98 8.20 -0.61
CA ASP A 20 26.48 9.53 -0.98
C ASP A 20 25.66 10.20 0.14
N TRP A 21 25.58 9.58 1.33
CA TRP A 21 24.86 10.11 2.48
C TRP A 21 25.81 10.67 3.53
N GLU A 22 25.50 11.87 4.04
CA GLU A 22 26.26 12.56 5.09
C GLU A 22 25.27 13.18 6.09
N VAL A 23 25.48 12.92 7.39
CA VAL A 23 24.67 13.51 8.45
C VAL A 23 25.56 14.00 9.59
N GLU A 24 25.21 15.17 10.14
CA GLU A 24 25.91 15.79 11.25
C GLU A 24 24.98 15.88 12.46
N ILE A 25 25.41 15.32 13.58
CA ILE A 25 24.65 15.27 14.83
C ILE A 25 25.43 16.02 15.89
N THR A 26 24.80 17.04 16.47
CA THR A 26 25.34 17.77 17.63
C THR A 26 24.56 17.37 18.86
N CYS A 27 25.23 16.86 19.89
CA CYS A 27 24.56 16.51 21.14
C CYS A 27 25.47 16.64 22.36
N THR A 28 24.83 16.77 23.52
CA THR A 28 25.46 16.80 24.84
C THR A 28 26.02 15.41 25.18
N GLU A 29 27.26 15.34 25.67
CA GLU A 29 28.05 14.12 25.88
C GLU A 29 27.29 12.94 26.53
N ASP A 30 26.43 13.22 27.52
CA ASP A 30 25.65 12.22 28.26
C ASP A 30 24.67 11.40 27.39
N LYS A 31 24.29 11.88 26.20
CA LYS A 31 23.36 11.19 25.29
C LYS A 31 24.06 10.42 24.16
N VAL A 32 25.34 10.69 23.90
CA VAL A 32 26.09 10.08 22.78
C VAL A 32 26.25 8.59 22.98
N LYS A 33 26.69 8.17 24.18
CA LYS A 33 26.99 6.75 24.46
C LYS A 33 25.78 5.85 24.29
N HIS A 34 24.62 6.29 24.79
CA HIS A 34 23.37 5.53 24.72
C HIS A 34 22.85 5.40 23.27
N VAL A 35 23.03 6.44 22.46
CA VAL A 35 22.64 6.41 21.04
C VAL A 35 23.58 5.50 20.24
N VAL A 36 24.89 5.53 20.52
CA VAL A 36 25.87 4.68 19.83
C VAL A 36 25.68 3.20 20.16
N GLU A 37 25.43 2.83 21.42
CA GLU A 37 25.12 1.43 21.80
C GLU A 37 23.84 0.90 21.10
N ASN A 38 22.80 1.73 21.01
CA ASN A 38 21.57 1.38 20.30
C ASN A 38 21.77 1.25 18.78
N VAL A 39 22.65 2.06 18.18
CA VAL A 39 22.96 1.96 16.75
C VAL A 39 23.83 0.73 16.44
N LEU A 40 24.83 0.43 17.27
CA LEU A 40 25.69 -0.75 17.08
C LEU A 40 24.93 -2.06 17.25
N SER A 41 24.02 -2.14 18.23
CA SER A 41 23.13 -3.30 18.40
C SER A 41 22.14 -3.48 17.24
N GLY A 42 21.71 -2.40 16.60
CA GLY A 42 20.87 -2.47 15.40
C GLY A 42 21.62 -2.95 14.14
N ILE A 43 22.93 -2.72 14.04
CA ILE A 43 23.76 -3.12 12.90
C ILE A 43 24.02 -4.63 12.90
N ASP A 44 24.19 -5.26 14.07
CA ASP A 44 24.38 -6.72 14.19
C ASP A 44 23.14 -7.53 13.79
N ILE A 45 21.94 -6.97 13.93
CA ILE A 45 20.70 -7.63 13.50
C ILE A 45 20.54 -7.54 11.96
N ALA A 46 20.97 -6.44 11.35
CA ALA A 46 20.90 -6.24 9.90
C ALA A 46 21.96 -7.04 9.11
N SER A 47 23.06 -7.46 9.76
CA SER A 47 24.10 -8.28 9.12
C SER A 47 23.72 -9.77 9.05
N LEU A 48 22.87 -10.27 9.95
CA LEU A 48 22.39 -11.66 9.98
C LEU A 48 21.27 -11.94 8.94
N SER A 49 20.50 -10.94 8.52
CA SER A 49 19.36 -11.12 7.61
C SER A 49 19.72 -11.23 6.12
N ASN A 50 20.94 -10.83 5.73
CA ASN A 50 21.21 -10.47 4.33
C ASN A 50 21.79 -11.59 3.45
N THR A 51 22.11 -12.77 3.98
CA THR A 51 22.83 -13.78 3.19
C THR A 51 21.99 -15.00 2.80
N SER A 52 21.04 -15.46 3.62
CA SER A 52 20.27 -16.69 3.30
C SER A 52 18.97 -16.44 2.53
N GLY A 53 18.15 -15.47 2.96
CA GLY A 53 16.84 -15.23 2.32
C GLY A 53 16.92 -14.60 0.94
N ASN A 54 17.93 -13.75 0.71
CA ASN A 54 18.09 -13.04 -0.57
C ASN A 54 18.47 -13.99 -1.71
N ASN A 55 19.27 -15.03 -1.42
CA ASN A 55 19.68 -16.03 -2.40
C ASN A 55 18.50 -16.92 -2.84
N GLU A 56 17.59 -17.24 -1.91
CA GLU A 56 16.40 -18.02 -2.21
C GLU A 56 15.37 -17.21 -3.00
N ILE A 57 15.19 -15.93 -2.64
CA ILE A 57 14.37 -14.98 -3.41
C ILE A 57 14.93 -14.78 -4.82
N GLN A 58 16.26 -14.74 -4.99
CA GLN A 58 16.88 -14.58 -6.31
C GLN A 58 16.64 -15.81 -7.21
N LYS A 59 16.80 -17.02 -6.66
CA LYS A 59 16.50 -18.27 -7.39
C LYS A 59 15.03 -18.36 -7.80
N LEU A 60 14.12 -17.99 -6.90
CA LEU A 60 12.68 -17.97 -7.19
C LEU A 60 12.30 -16.94 -8.27
N ARG A 61 13.00 -15.81 -8.32
CA ARG A 61 12.81 -14.78 -9.37
C ARG A 61 13.28 -15.28 -10.74
N GLU A 62 14.43 -15.94 -10.81
CA GLU A 62 14.94 -16.53 -12.05
C GLU A 62 14.02 -17.64 -12.58
N GLU A 63 13.47 -18.48 -11.70
CA GLU A 63 12.51 -19.51 -12.08
C GLU A 63 11.19 -18.93 -12.62
N LEU A 64 10.69 -17.84 -12.02
CA LEU A 64 9.51 -17.12 -12.51
C LEU A 64 9.73 -16.52 -13.90
N ASP A 65 10.88 -15.90 -14.15
CA ASP A 65 11.21 -15.33 -15.45
C ASP A 65 11.35 -16.42 -16.53
N TYR A 66 11.91 -17.58 -16.17
CA TYR A 66 11.97 -18.75 -17.05
C TYR A 66 10.56 -19.29 -17.40
N LEU A 67 9.69 -19.44 -16.40
CA LEU A 67 8.30 -19.89 -16.60
C LEU A 67 7.48 -18.89 -17.43
N LYS A 68 7.69 -17.59 -17.22
CA LYS A 68 7.02 -16.53 -17.97
C LYS A 68 7.44 -16.52 -19.44
N SER A 69 8.74 -16.63 -19.71
CA SER A 69 9.29 -16.74 -21.07
C SER A 69 8.73 -17.96 -21.83
N LYS A 70 8.58 -19.09 -21.13
CA LYS A 70 7.96 -20.32 -21.66
C LYS A 70 6.46 -20.16 -21.97
N TYR A 71 5.75 -19.34 -21.19
CA TYR A 71 4.32 -19.06 -21.41
C TYR A 71 4.09 -18.07 -22.56
N GLU A 72 4.94 -17.05 -22.70
CA GLU A 72 4.85 -16.05 -23.78
C GLU A 72 5.09 -16.65 -25.18
N THR A 73 5.93 -17.69 -25.28
CA THR A 73 6.20 -18.38 -26.56
C THR A 73 4.96 -19.10 -27.14
N ASN A 74 3.94 -19.42 -26.34
CA ASN A 74 2.73 -20.15 -26.79
C ASN A 74 1.53 -19.25 -27.14
N SER A 75 1.64 -17.92 -27.05
CA SER A 75 0.49 -17.02 -27.11
C SER A 75 0.60 -15.96 -28.22
N ASN A 76 0.80 -16.37 -29.47
CA ASN A 76 0.61 -15.49 -30.63
C ASN A 76 -0.84 -15.57 -31.14
N THR A 77 -1.76 -14.88 -30.45
CA THR A 77 -2.99 -14.34 -31.05
C THR A 77 -3.44 -13.05 -30.34
N ASN A 78 -3.43 -11.98 -31.13
CA ASN A 78 -4.03 -10.65 -31.00
C ASN A 78 -4.89 -10.27 -29.78
N HIS A 79 -4.47 -9.16 -29.16
CA HIS A 79 -5.19 -8.00 -28.61
C HIS A 79 -6.62 -8.09 -28.04
N PHE A 80 -6.74 -7.46 -26.86
CA PHE A 80 -7.95 -7.04 -26.14
C PHE A 80 -8.92 -8.18 -25.79
N ASN A 81 -8.70 -8.79 -24.62
CA ASN A 81 -9.71 -9.04 -23.59
C ASN A 81 -9.17 -10.03 -22.54
N GLN A 82 -9.59 -9.82 -21.29
CA GLN A 82 -9.65 -10.81 -20.22
C GLN A 82 -8.32 -11.40 -19.71
N ARG A 83 -7.94 -11.02 -18.49
CA ARG A 83 -7.47 -12.02 -17.53
C ARG A 83 -8.22 -11.92 -16.21
N ARG A 84 -9.03 -12.94 -15.96
CA ARG A 84 -9.45 -13.35 -14.63
C ARG A 84 -8.21 -13.61 -13.78
N ASN A 85 -8.23 -13.19 -12.52
CA ASN A 85 -8.04 -14.01 -11.33
C ASN A 85 -7.73 -13.12 -10.12
N GLY A 86 -8.17 -13.56 -8.94
CA GLY A 86 -8.30 -12.79 -7.70
C GLY A 86 -7.16 -11.82 -7.42
N ILE A 87 -7.52 -10.56 -7.24
CA ILE A 87 -6.62 -9.46 -6.91
C ILE A 87 -6.13 -9.68 -5.47
N SER A 88 -4.82 -9.80 -5.31
CA SER A 88 -4.20 -9.85 -3.98
C SER A 88 -4.31 -8.48 -3.31
N LEU A 89 -4.60 -8.45 -2.01
CA LEU A 89 -4.66 -7.23 -1.19
C LEU A 89 -3.40 -6.34 -1.34
N LYS A 90 -2.25 -6.94 -1.73
CA LYS A 90 -0.98 -6.25 -1.99
C LYS A 90 -0.93 -5.48 -3.31
N GLU A 91 -1.82 -5.74 -4.25
CA GLU A 91 -1.87 -5.09 -5.57
C GLU A 91 -2.77 -3.83 -5.54
N LEU A 92 -3.75 -3.80 -4.63
CA LEU A 92 -4.61 -2.64 -4.36
C LEU A 92 -3.86 -1.42 -3.80
N THR A 93 -2.71 -1.63 -3.16
CA THR A 93 -1.86 -0.53 -2.65
C THR A 93 -0.86 -0.01 -3.68
N LYS A 94 -0.66 -0.74 -4.79
CA LYS A 94 0.34 -0.42 -5.83
C LYS A 94 -0.27 0.30 -7.03
N ASN A 95 -1.56 0.06 -7.29
CA ASN A 95 -2.33 0.77 -8.30
C ASN A 95 -2.86 2.04 -7.65
N GLY A 96 -2.51 3.20 -8.21
CA GLY A 96 -2.73 4.51 -7.60
C GLY A 96 -4.15 4.77 -7.09
N ASN A 97 -4.27 5.82 -6.27
CA ASN A 97 -5.51 6.28 -5.66
C ASN A 97 -6.52 6.66 -6.77
N THR A 98 -7.27 5.69 -7.29
CA THR A 98 -8.36 5.88 -8.25
C THR A 98 -9.67 5.58 -7.54
N CYS A 99 -10.76 6.22 -7.98
CA CYS A 99 -12.09 5.93 -7.44
C CYS A 99 -12.40 4.43 -7.49
N ARG A 100 -12.06 3.78 -8.61
CA ARG A 100 -12.34 2.36 -8.84
C ARG A 100 -11.63 1.48 -7.81
N SER A 101 -10.33 1.68 -7.59
CA SER A 101 -9.55 0.87 -6.64
C SER A 101 -10.01 1.06 -5.19
N LEU A 102 -10.47 2.26 -4.82
CA LEU A 102 -11.02 2.53 -3.50
C LEU A 102 -12.39 1.87 -3.29
N ILE A 103 -13.25 1.89 -4.32
CA ILE A 103 -14.54 1.19 -4.24
C ILE A 103 -14.32 -0.33 -4.16
N GLU A 104 -13.32 -0.87 -4.85
CA GLU A 104 -12.92 -2.29 -4.68
C GLU A 104 -12.45 -2.60 -3.27
N LYS A 105 -11.66 -1.70 -2.67
CA LYS A 105 -11.20 -1.87 -1.29
C LYS A 105 -12.37 -1.99 -0.32
N ILE A 106 -13.30 -1.02 -0.32
CA ILE A 106 -14.47 -1.08 0.58
C ILE A 106 -15.42 -2.24 0.22
N PHE A 107 -15.42 -2.67 -1.03
CA PHE A 107 -16.13 -3.88 -1.45
C PHE A 107 -15.57 -5.14 -0.78
N TYR A 108 -14.25 -5.31 -0.74
CA TYR A 108 -13.61 -6.43 -0.01
C TYR A 108 -13.81 -6.34 1.51
N GLU A 109 -13.98 -5.12 2.04
CA GLU A 109 -14.34 -4.87 3.44
C GLU A 109 -15.84 -5.12 3.73
N LYS A 110 -16.58 -5.70 2.78
CA LYS A 110 -18.01 -6.04 2.87
C LYS A 110 -18.96 -4.84 3.02
N TYR A 111 -18.52 -3.63 2.64
CA TYR A 111 -19.35 -2.43 2.73
C TYR A 111 -20.67 -2.53 1.93
N PHE A 112 -20.64 -3.25 0.79
CA PHE A 112 -21.80 -3.49 -0.07
C PHE A 112 -22.61 -4.73 0.29
N GLU A 113 -22.46 -5.28 1.50
CA GLU A 113 -23.32 -6.36 1.99
C GLU A 113 -24.78 -5.90 2.17
N SER A 114 -24.99 -4.62 2.46
CA SER A 114 -26.29 -3.96 2.45
C SER A 114 -26.45 -3.07 1.22
N GLU A 115 -27.68 -2.74 0.85
CA GLU A 115 -27.97 -1.79 -0.22
C GLU A 115 -27.42 -0.40 0.13
N LYS A 116 -26.59 0.17 -0.76
CA LYS A 116 -25.99 1.50 -0.58
C LYS A 116 -26.38 2.47 -1.69
N LEU A 117 -26.72 3.70 -1.32
CA LEU A 117 -26.94 4.79 -2.24
C LEU A 117 -25.60 5.37 -2.74
N LEU A 118 -25.63 6.00 -3.91
CA LEU A 118 -24.48 6.77 -4.44
C LEU A 118 -23.93 7.78 -3.41
N GLY A 119 -24.82 8.44 -2.67
CA GLY A 119 -24.46 9.42 -1.65
C GLY A 119 -23.65 8.80 -0.51
N GLU A 120 -24.11 7.66 0.01
CA GLU A 120 -23.43 6.94 1.10
C GLU A 120 -22.04 6.47 0.66
N VAL A 121 -21.93 5.91 -0.54
CA VAL A 121 -20.63 5.48 -1.09
C VAL A 121 -19.68 6.66 -1.23
N HIS A 122 -20.15 7.80 -1.73
CA HIS A 122 -19.35 9.01 -1.86
C HIS A 122 -18.87 9.54 -0.50
N GLU A 123 -19.74 9.53 0.52
CA GLU A 123 -19.37 9.91 1.89
C GLU A 123 -18.35 8.95 2.50
N GLU A 124 -18.46 7.65 2.23
CA GLU A 124 -17.49 6.65 2.70
C GLU A 124 -16.10 6.89 2.09
N ILE A 125 -16.05 7.13 0.78
CA ILE A 125 -14.80 7.46 0.09
C ILE A 125 -14.20 8.76 0.63
N SER A 126 -15.03 9.76 0.93
CA SER A 126 -14.60 11.01 1.58
C SER A 126 -14.07 10.76 2.99
N ARG A 127 -14.71 9.88 3.77
CA ARG A 127 -14.26 9.47 5.11
C ARG A 127 -12.90 8.79 5.08
N MET A 128 -12.61 8.03 4.02
CA MET A 128 -11.28 7.42 3.79
C MET A 128 -10.20 8.46 3.45
N GLY A 129 -10.54 9.75 3.33
CA GLY A 129 -9.64 10.84 3.02
C GLY A 129 -9.55 11.18 1.53
N TYR A 130 -10.46 10.66 0.71
CA TYR A 130 -10.44 10.87 -0.73
C TYR A 130 -11.64 11.69 -1.20
N ASN A 131 -11.38 12.88 -1.73
CA ASN A 131 -12.43 13.80 -2.19
C ASN A 131 -12.63 13.68 -3.70
N TYR A 132 -13.37 12.65 -4.12
CA TYR A 132 -13.80 12.54 -5.52
C TYR A 132 -15.13 13.22 -5.74
N ASP A 133 -15.33 13.73 -6.94
CA ASP A 133 -16.62 14.25 -7.36
C ASP A 133 -17.65 13.11 -7.48
N ARG A 134 -18.91 13.46 -7.22
CA ARG A 134 -20.03 12.50 -7.23
C ARG A 134 -20.20 11.80 -8.58
N THR A 135 -19.83 12.47 -9.67
CA THR A 135 -19.92 11.94 -11.03
C THR A 135 -18.88 10.84 -11.26
N ALA A 136 -17.62 11.03 -10.83
CA ALA A 136 -16.59 10.00 -10.90
C ALA A 136 -16.93 8.74 -10.07
N VAL A 137 -17.50 8.92 -8.88
CA VAL A 137 -17.99 7.80 -8.05
C VAL A 137 -19.13 7.05 -8.78
N SER A 138 -20.08 7.79 -9.38
CA SER A 138 -21.18 7.21 -10.16
C SER A 138 -20.70 6.42 -11.38
N HIS A 139 -19.70 6.93 -12.10
CA HIS A 139 -19.09 6.21 -13.23
C HIS A 139 -18.45 4.91 -12.77
N SER A 140 -17.63 4.96 -11.73
CA SER A 140 -16.94 3.78 -11.17
C SER A 140 -17.92 2.71 -10.70
N LEU A 141 -19.01 3.10 -10.03
CA LEU A 141 -20.09 2.18 -9.63
C LEU A 141 -20.81 1.58 -10.84
N THR A 142 -21.02 2.37 -11.90
CA THR A 142 -21.65 1.88 -13.13
C THR A 142 -20.78 0.85 -13.84
N ASP A 143 -19.46 1.06 -13.86
CA ASP A 143 -18.51 0.11 -14.44
C ASP A 143 -18.49 -1.20 -13.64
N MET A 144 -18.48 -1.13 -12.30
CA MET A 144 -18.61 -2.31 -11.43
C MET A 144 -19.90 -3.10 -11.64
N VAL A 145 -20.99 -2.41 -11.97
CA VAL A 145 -22.27 -3.07 -12.30
C VAL A 145 -22.18 -3.76 -13.66
N ARG A 146 -21.55 -3.13 -14.66
CA ARG A 146 -21.32 -3.73 -15.99
C ARG A 146 -20.41 -4.96 -15.92
N GLU A 147 -19.40 -4.93 -15.05
CA GLU A 147 -18.50 -6.04 -14.78
C GLU A 147 -19.16 -7.16 -13.95
N GLY A 148 -20.37 -6.92 -13.42
CA GLY A 148 -21.13 -7.91 -12.65
C GLY A 148 -20.63 -8.10 -11.22
N ILE A 149 -19.83 -7.17 -10.69
CA ILE A 149 -19.34 -7.16 -9.30
C ILE A 149 -20.42 -6.64 -8.36
N LEU A 150 -21.08 -5.55 -8.76
CA LEU A 150 -22.21 -4.96 -8.06
C LEU A 150 -23.51 -5.21 -8.84
N THR A 151 -24.61 -5.28 -8.10
CA THR A 151 -25.97 -5.26 -8.65
C THR A 151 -26.59 -3.91 -8.35
N ARG A 152 -27.21 -3.30 -9.36
CA ARG A 152 -27.96 -2.05 -9.20
C ARG A 152 -29.44 -2.37 -9.05
N VAL A 153 -30.02 -1.99 -7.92
CA VAL A 153 -31.44 -2.20 -7.58
C VAL A 153 -32.16 -0.85 -7.44
N GLY A 154 -33.50 -0.85 -7.56
CA GLY A 154 -34.32 0.36 -7.40
C GLY A 154 -34.74 1.02 -8.72
N THR A 155 -35.31 2.23 -8.60
CA THR A 155 -35.88 3.00 -9.70
C THR A 155 -34.95 4.11 -10.18
N LEU A 156 -35.26 4.70 -11.33
CA LEU A 156 -34.49 5.82 -11.89
C LEU A 156 -34.25 6.91 -10.84
N ARG A 157 -32.99 7.33 -10.68
CA ARG A 157 -32.51 8.32 -9.67
C ARG A 157 -32.48 7.86 -8.22
N ASN A 158 -32.99 6.67 -7.90
CA ASN A 158 -32.92 6.09 -6.56
C ASN A 158 -32.30 4.69 -6.61
N TYR A 159 -31.19 4.59 -7.34
CA TYR A 159 -30.45 3.35 -7.47
C TYR A 159 -29.65 3.08 -6.20
N ARG A 160 -29.72 1.82 -5.77
CA ARG A 160 -28.88 1.28 -4.71
C ARG A 160 -27.98 0.19 -5.26
N TYR A 161 -26.79 0.08 -4.68
CA TYR A 161 -25.74 -0.82 -5.08
C TYR A 161 -25.55 -1.86 -3.99
N ILE A 162 -25.59 -3.13 -4.38
CA ILE A 162 -25.39 -4.27 -3.49
C ILE A 162 -24.40 -5.24 -4.12
N GLN A 163 -23.54 -5.87 -3.32
CA GLN A 163 -22.60 -6.87 -3.84
C GLN A 163 -23.34 -8.06 -4.44
N LYS A 164 -22.88 -8.54 -5.59
CA LYS A 164 -23.36 -9.81 -6.13
C LYS A 164 -22.67 -10.95 -5.38
N LYS A 165 -23.42 -11.78 -4.63
CA LYS A 165 -22.89 -13.08 -4.14
C LYS A 165 -22.67 -14.02 -5.35
N PRO A 166 -21.60 -14.84 -5.42
CA PRO A 166 -20.79 -15.37 -4.31
C PRO A 166 -19.31 -14.95 -4.38
N LEU A 167 -18.75 -14.38 -3.29
CA LEU A 167 -17.31 -14.08 -3.25
C LEU A 167 -16.46 -15.32 -2.99
N PHE A 168 -16.94 -16.27 -2.18
CA PHE A 168 -16.31 -17.59 -1.95
C PHE A 168 -17.37 -18.59 -1.45
N GLU A 169 -17.99 -19.37 -2.35
CA GLU A 169 -18.58 -20.67 -1.97
C GLU A 169 -17.62 -21.73 -2.53
N LYS A 170 -16.84 -22.34 -1.65
CA LYS A 170 -16.10 -23.58 -1.87
C LYS A 170 -16.20 -24.40 -0.60
#